data_AF-A0A956HGL4-F1
#
_entry.id   AF-A0A956HGL4-F1
#
_cell.length_a   1.000
_cell.length_b   1.000
_cell.length_c   1.000
_cell.angle_alpha   90.00
_cell.angle_beta   90.00
_cell.angle_gamma   90.00
#
_symmetry.space_group_name_H-M   'P 1'
#
loop_
_entity.id
_entity.type
_entity.pdbx_description
1 polymer ?
#
loop_
_entity_poly.entity_id
_entity_poly.type
_entity_poly.pdbx_seq_one_letter_code
_entity_poly.pdbx_strand_id
1 'polypeptide(L)'
;PADSVQIIALPDVNELILPTIQQSGPSVLVPDGAYRLRSTQPVTVYQYNPLQYQVGNTFSFTNDASVLLPVNTWTGSYRVVSRNHWVIQGFNLPGFYAVTASQDGTTVTITPSATGGTVFAGGGVQANGAGVVMLDEGDVLEVVTASAGGQPDLSDLTGTLIEADKPVQVIGGHKCTRVPINVEACDHLEESIPPLETQASEYIVTAPLIPTQPMPKVEMVRVIAVEDNTMVSYDPPIGGPTMLANAGDYFEIALNDQDFQITAAEEKKIIVAQYMVGQNGGGNSGDPAMTLAVATEQFRDYYLVHAPTNYEFSYANVIAPDGATVDVDGMNIGNWTPIGNTGYSVARVTLSNAGDGNHRFNGDQKFGVSVYGYGQYTSYWYPGGQDLEVIQ
;
A
#
# COMPACT_ATOMS: atom_id res chain seq x y z
N PRO A 1 6.94 -9.41 -24.71
CA PRO A 1 5.90 -9.62 -25.75
C PRO A 1 4.64 -8.86 -25.34
N ALA A 2 3.64 -8.70 -26.21
CA ALA A 2 2.34 -8.22 -25.73
C ALA A 2 1.79 -9.22 -24.70
N ASP A 3 1.14 -8.71 -23.67
CA ASP A 3 0.47 -9.49 -22.63
C ASP A 3 1.37 -10.49 -21.88
N SER A 4 2.65 -10.17 -21.71
CA SER A 4 3.61 -10.99 -20.96
C SER A 4 4.23 -10.20 -19.81
N VAL A 5 4.40 -10.82 -18.65
CA VAL A 5 5.19 -10.26 -17.55
C VAL A 5 6.65 -10.67 -17.69
N GLN A 6 7.57 -9.74 -17.41
CA GLN A 6 9.00 -10.00 -17.34
C GLN A 6 9.50 -9.68 -15.94
N ILE A 7 10.18 -10.64 -15.32
CA ILE A 7 10.85 -10.42 -14.03
C ILE A 7 12.19 -9.73 -14.29
N ILE A 8 12.42 -8.59 -13.62
CA ILE A 8 13.68 -7.87 -13.62
C ILE A 8 14.20 -7.89 -12.18
N ALA A 9 15.24 -8.69 -11.91
CA ALA A 9 15.92 -8.65 -10.63
C ALA A 9 16.84 -7.42 -10.60
N LEU A 10 16.56 -6.50 -9.67
CA LEU A 10 17.38 -5.31 -9.45
C LEU A 10 18.38 -5.58 -8.31
N PRO A 11 19.61 -5.08 -8.41
CA PRO A 11 20.52 -5.11 -7.27
C PRO A 11 20.03 -4.19 -6.16
N ASP A 12 20.39 -4.55 -4.94
CA ASP A 12 20.22 -3.71 -3.76
C ASP A 12 20.90 -2.34 -3.92
N VAL A 13 20.24 -1.28 -3.45
CA VAL A 13 20.83 0.05 -3.27
C VAL A 13 21.33 0.14 -1.84
N ASN A 14 22.59 -0.21 -1.62
CA ASN A 14 23.16 -0.42 -0.29
C ASN A 14 23.00 0.79 0.65
N GLU A 15 23.00 2.00 0.10
CA GLU A 15 22.87 3.26 0.82
C GLU A 15 21.46 3.48 1.38
N LEU A 16 20.44 2.85 0.80
CA LEU A 16 19.05 2.86 1.27
C LEU A 16 18.72 1.63 2.14
N ILE A 17 19.65 0.69 2.27
CA ILE A 17 19.47 -0.47 3.14
C ILE A 17 20.01 -0.11 4.52
N LEU A 18 19.16 -0.22 5.53
CA LEU A 18 19.61 -0.25 6.91
C LEU A 18 20.21 -1.64 7.20
N PRO A 19 21.54 -1.80 7.23
CA PRO A 19 22.24 -3.09 7.11
C PRO A 19 21.96 -4.09 8.24
N THR A 20 21.37 -3.63 9.35
CA THR A 20 20.86 -4.52 10.39
C THR A 20 19.50 -4.07 10.89
N ILE A 21 18.73 -5.01 11.43
CA ILE A 21 17.45 -4.72 12.11
C ILE A 21 17.62 -3.75 13.30
N GLN A 22 18.84 -3.61 13.84
CA GLN A 22 19.17 -2.73 14.96
C GLN A 22 19.41 -1.28 14.55
N GLN A 23 19.65 -1.01 13.26
CA GLN A 23 19.82 0.34 12.73
C GLN A 23 18.48 0.88 12.24
N SER A 24 18.15 2.09 12.65
CA SER A 24 16.81 2.69 12.47
C SER A 24 16.87 4.05 11.76
N GLY A 25 18.09 4.49 11.41
CA GLY A 25 18.37 5.77 10.77
C GLY A 25 19.89 5.96 10.59
N PRO A 26 20.34 7.16 10.20
CA PRO A 26 19.54 8.38 10.03
C PRO A 26 18.60 8.33 8.82
N SER A 27 17.70 9.33 8.70
CA SER A 27 17.11 9.63 7.39
C SER A 27 18.22 10.01 6.41
N VAL A 28 18.10 9.63 5.14
CA VAL A 28 19.18 9.76 4.16
C VAL A 28 18.69 10.38 2.86
N LEU A 29 19.58 11.13 2.21
CA LEU A 29 19.45 11.52 0.81
C LEU A 29 20.52 10.74 0.05
N VAL A 30 20.11 9.88 -0.87
CA VAL A 30 20.99 9.03 -1.67
C VAL A 30 20.95 9.52 -3.12
N PRO A 31 22.03 10.12 -3.61
CA PRO A 31 22.16 10.49 -5.01
C PRO A 31 22.09 9.27 -5.92
N ASP A 32 21.39 9.37 -7.04
CA ASP A 32 21.19 8.24 -7.98
C ASP A 32 20.66 6.95 -7.29
N GLY A 33 19.87 7.12 -6.22
CA GLY A 33 19.37 6.03 -5.39
C GLY A 33 18.23 5.20 -6.00
N ALA A 34 17.71 5.59 -7.16
CA ALA A 34 16.58 4.91 -7.83
C ALA A 34 16.96 4.27 -9.16
N TYR A 35 16.28 3.17 -9.50
CA TYR A 35 16.34 2.59 -10.83
C TYR A 35 15.29 3.20 -11.75
N ARG A 36 15.71 3.65 -12.94
CA ARG A 36 14.81 4.14 -13.98
C ARG A 36 14.46 3.04 -14.98
N LEU A 37 13.25 2.49 -14.87
CA LEU A 37 12.71 1.57 -15.87
C LEU A 37 12.12 2.36 -17.06
N ARG A 38 12.45 1.95 -18.28
CA ARG A 38 11.93 2.54 -19.51
C ARG A 38 11.32 1.47 -20.40
N SER A 39 10.12 1.74 -20.90
CA SER A 39 9.43 0.88 -21.86
C SER A 39 9.02 1.70 -23.08
N THR A 40 9.03 1.05 -24.25
CA THR A 40 8.48 1.60 -25.50
C THR A 40 7.02 1.21 -25.72
N GLN A 41 6.42 0.51 -24.76
CA GLN A 41 5.02 0.07 -24.75
C GLN A 41 4.42 0.33 -23.36
N PRO A 42 3.09 0.51 -23.24
CA PRO A 42 2.43 0.56 -21.94
C PRO A 42 2.73 -0.70 -21.13
N VAL A 43 3.13 -0.53 -19.88
CA VAL A 43 3.41 -1.60 -18.93
C VAL A 43 2.83 -1.22 -17.57
N THR A 44 2.34 -2.20 -16.82
CA THR A 44 2.18 -2.09 -15.37
C THR A 44 3.42 -2.71 -14.73
N VAL A 45 3.95 -2.08 -13.69
CA VAL A 45 5.13 -2.57 -12.98
C VAL A 45 4.73 -2.83 -11.53
N TYR A 46 5.05 -4.02 -11.04
CA TYR A 46 4.87 -4.41 -9.66
C TYR A 46 6.24 -4.60 -9.02
N GLN A 47 6.47 -3.95 -7.89
CA GLN A 47 7.65 -4.16 -7.07
C GLN A 47 7.33 -5.22 -6.02
N TYR A 48 8.29 -6.12 -5.77
CA TYR A 48 8.21 -7.09 -4.69
C TYR A 48 9.48 -7.02 -3.87
N ASN A 49 9.36 -7.08 -2.55
CA ASN A 49 10.48 -6.96 -1.64
C ASN A 49 10.49 -8.09 -0.60
N PRO A 50 11.01 -9.29 -0.93
CA PRO A 50 11.40 -9.78 -2.26
C PRO A 50 10.27 -10.51 -3.00
N LEU A 51 10.47 -10.80 -4.29
CA LEU A 51 9.53 -11.59 -5.12
C LEU A 51 9.36 -13.03 -4.66
N GLN A 52 10.43 -13.63 -4.13
CA GLN A 52 10.49 -15.05 -3.87
C GLN A 52 10.19 -15.35 -2.40
N TYR A 53 9.05 -16.01 -2.12
CA TYR A 53 8.83 -16.63 -0.81
C TYR A 53 9.84 -17.76 -0.55
N GLN A 54 9.96 -18.71 -1.49
CA GLN A 54 10.82 -19.87 -1.33
C GLN A 54 11.79 -20.02 -2.50
N VAL A 55 13.08 -20.25 -2.18
CA VAL A 55 14.12 -20.65 -3.13
C VAL A 55 14.84 -21.88 -2.59
N GLY A 56 14.60 -23.04 -3.22
CA GLY A 56 15.10 -24.32 -2.70
C GLY A 56 14.53 -24.63 -1.31
N ASN A 57 15.39 -24.72 -0.29
CA ASN A 57 14.97 -24.94 1.10
C ASN A 57 15.07 -23.67 1.97
N THR A 58 15.25 -22.50 1.34
CA THR A 58 15.33 -21.21 2.02
C THR A 58 14.04 -20.44 1.80
N PHE A 59 13.58 -19.76 2.85
CA PHE A 59 12.34 -19.00 2.88
C PHE A 59 12.63 -17.53 3.20
N SER A 60 11.90 -16.64 2.56
CA SER A 60 11.76 -15.23 2.94
C SER A 60 10.56 -15.11 3.88
N PHE A 61 10.78 -14.46 5.02
CA PHE A 61 9.76 -14.28 6.06
C PHE A 61 9.47 -12.80 6.29
N THR A 62 9.82 -11.97 5.31
CA THR A 62 9.40 -10.59 5.29
C THR A 62 9.28 -10.12 3.86
N ASN A 63 8.04 -10.01 3.38
CA ASN A 63 7.74 -9.67 2.00
C ASN A 63 6.57 -8.70 1.96
N ASP A 64 6.59 -7.81 0.98
CA ASP A 64 5.38 -7.16 0.51
C ASP A 64 5.51 -6.84 -0.99
N ALA A 65 4.47 -6.26 -1.56
CA ALA A 65 4.46 -5.82 -2.95
C ALA A 65 3.80 -4.46 -3.11
N SER A 66 4.16 -3.75 -4.17
CA SER A 66 3.57 -2.45 -4.49
C SER A 66 3.30 -2.36 -5.98
N VAL A 67 2.31 -1.58 -6.38
CA VAL A 67 2.21 -1.13 -7.77
C VAL A 67 3.10 0.10 -7.95
N LEU A 68 3.96 0.11 -8.97
CA LEU A 68 4.73 1.31 -9.31
C LEU A 68 3.94 2.18 -10.28
N LEU A 69 3.87 3.46 -9.97
CA LEU A 69 3.16 4.45 -10.79
C LEU A 69 4.11 4.97 -11.87
N PRO A 70 3.68 5.10 -13.13
CA PRO A 70 4.55 5.62 -14.19
C PRO A 70 4.78 7.13 -14.04
N VAL A 71 5.96 7.62 -14.42
CA VAL A 71 6.37 9.03 -14.19
C VAL A 71 5.39 10.07 -14.75
N ASN A 72 4.61 9.74 -15.79
CA ASN A 72 3.61 10.66 -16.36
C ASN A 72 2.38 10.88 -15.47
N THR A 73 2.21 10.09 -14.41
CA THR A 73 1.15 10.26 -13.41
C THR A 73 1.68 10.82 -12.09
N TRP A 74 2.99 11.08 -12.01
CA TRP A 74 3.60 11.70 -10.83
C TRP A 74 3.31 13.20 -10.84
N THR A 75 3.09 13.76 -9.66
CA THR A 75 2.81 15.18 -9.49
C THR A 75 3.57 15.72 -8.28
N GLY A 76 3.11 16.84 -7.70
CA GLY A 76 3.80 17.52 -6.61
C GLY A 76 3.12 17.40 -5.25
N SER A 77 2.00 16.70 -5.09
CA SER A 77 1.27 16.72 -3.81
C SER A 77 0.88 15.33 -3.34
N TYR A 78 1.42 14.94 -2.18
CA TYR A 78 1.22 13.61 -1.59
C TYR A 78 1.00 13.72 -0.09
N ARG A 79 0.29 12.74 0.46
CA ARG A 79 0.16 12.58 1.90
C ARG A 79 0.61 11.17 2.29
N VAL A 80 1.59 11.10 3.18
CA VAL A 80 2.27 9.86 3.55
C VAL A 80 1.28 8.89 4.20
N VAL A 81 1.43 7.61 3.85
CA VAL A 81 0.83 6.46 4.53
C VAL A 81 1.99 5.60 5.02
N SER A 82 2.08 5.42 6.32
CA SER A 82 3.14 4.64 6.97
C SER A 82 2.55 3.96 8.21
N ARG A 83 3.39 3.56 9.15
CA ARG A 83 3.00 3.05 10.46
C ARG A 83 3.89 3.60 11.55
N ASN A 84 3.40 3.53 12.78
CA ASN A 84 4.13 3.98 13.95
C ASN A 84 5.47 3.25 14.10
N HIS A 85 6.48 3.94 14.60
CA HIS A 85 7.72 3.35 15.06
C HIS A 85 7.43 2.16 15.98
N TRP A 86 8.27 1.13 15.93
CA TRP A 86 8.10 -0.03 16.79
C TRP A 86 9.36 -0.36 17.57
N VAL A 87 9.27 -0.15 18.88
CA VAL A 87 10.28 -0.59 19.82
C VAL A 87 9.90 -1.96 20.38
N ILE A 88 10.70 -2.98 20.08
CA ILE A 88 10.52 -4.34 20.59
C ILE A 88 11.85 -4.92 21.06
N GLN A 89 11.92 -5.41 22.30
CA GLN A 89 13.11 -6.09 22.84
C GLN A 89 14.43 -5.31 22.64
N GLY A 90 14.39 -3.98 22.63
CA GLY A 90 15.55 -3.10 22.40
C GLY A 90 15.88 -2.84 20.93
N PHE A 91 15.18 -3.48 19.99
CA PHE A 91 15.19 -3.12 18.57
C PHE A 91 14.30 -1.92 18.31
N ASN A 92 14.75 -1.04 17.41
CA ASN A 92 14.03 0.15 16.96
C ASN A 92 13.72 -0.04 15.48
N LEU A 93 12.45 -0.24 15.16
CA LEU A 93 11.98 -0.55 13.81
C LEU A 93 11.19 0.63 13.28
N PRO A 94 11.70 1.37 12.28
CA PRO A 94 11.04 2.58 11.83
C PRO A 94 9.92 2.28 10.82
N GLY A 95 8.88 3.11 10.89
CA GLY A 95 8.08 3.47 9.73
C GLY A 95 8.88 4.39 8.82
N PHE A 96 8.64 4.33 7.52
CA PHE A 96 9.37 5.15 6.56
C PHE A 96 8.47 5.72 5.46
N TYR A 97 8.97 6.75 4.80
CA TYR A 97 8.60 7.07 3.43
C TYR A 97 9.84 7.42 2.61
N ALA A 98 9.79 7.17 1.30
CA ALA A 98 10.81 7.53 0.34
C ALA A 98 10.25 8.45 -0.73
N VAL A 99 10.97 9.53 -1.07
CA VAL A 99 10.63 10.48 -2.13
C VAL A 99 11.68 10.39 -3.24
N THR A 100 11.24 10.12 -4.47
CA THR A 100 12.12 10.04 -5.64
C THR A 100 11.78 11.14 -6.65
N ALA A 101 12.78 11.88 -7.14
CA ALA A 101 12.55 12.93 -8.14
C ALA A 101 12.69 12.43 -9.58
N SER A 102 11.82 12.93 -10.46
CA SER A 102 11.87 12.63 -11.90
C SER A 102 12.65 13.64 -12.74
N GLN A 103 13.09 14.75 -12.12
CA GLN A 103 13.73 15.87 -12.79
C GLN A 103 14.77 16.52 -11.87
N ASP A 104 15.86 17.02 -12.47
CA ASP A 104 16.91 17.75 -11.74
C ASP A 104 16.38 19.00 -11.03
N GLY A 105 16.97 19.33 -9.89
CA GLY A 105 16.63 20.50 -9.08
C GLY A 105 15.15 20.55 -8.68
N THR A 106 14.56 19.41 -8.33
CA THR A 106 13.22 19.33 -7.73
C THR A 106 13.30 19.75 -6.27
N THR A 107 12.49 20.73 -5.86
CA THR A 107 12.42 21.19 -4.47
C THR A 107 11.25 20.52 -3.78
N VAL A 108 11.53 19.73 -2.75
CA VAL A 108 10.53 19.03 -1.92
C VAL A 108 10.44 19.71 -0.55
N THR A 109 9.24 20.12 -0.17
CA THR A 109 8.88 20.66 1.15
C THR A 109 8.11 19.60 1.93
N ILE A 110 8.54 19.36 3.16
CA ILE A 110 7.98 18.34 4.05
C ILE A 110 7.33 19.03 5.24
N THR A 111 6.03 18.83 5.40
CA THR A 111 5.25 19.32 6.53
C THR A 111 4.76 18.12 7.36
N PRO A 112 5.35 17.87 8.55
CA PRO A 112 4.99 16.72 9.37
C PRO A 112 3.53 16.80 9.85
N SER A 113 2.87 15.65 9.93
CA SER A 113 1.55 15.55 10.56
C SER A 113 1.64 15.69 12.09
N ALA A 114 0.48 15.63 12.76
CA ALA A 114 0.40 15.61 14.21
C ALA A 114 1.23 14.46 14.84
N THR A 115 1.40 13.34 14.15
CA THR A 115 2.19 12.17 14.60
C THR A 115 3.54 12.04 13.89
N GLY A 116 3.76 12.73 12.76
CA GLY A 116 4.97 12.62 11.92
C GLY A 116 6.15 13.46 12.40
N GLY A 117 6.02 14.15 13.54
CA GLY A 117 6.99 15.12 14.02
C GLY A 117 8.22 14.56 14.75
N THR A 118 8.49 13.25 14.71
CA THR A 118 9.64 12.63 15.40
C THR A 118 10.38 11.66 14.50
N VAL A 119 11.47 12.13 13.89
CA VAL A 119 12.27 11.35 12.92
C VAL A 119 13.75 11.35 13.30
N PHE A 120 14.51 10.40 12.76
CA PHE A 120 15.96 10.55 12.77
C PHE A 120 16.37 11.63 11.77
N ALA A 121 17.00 12.71 12.23
CA ALA A 121 17.44 13.78 11.33
C ALA A 121 18.49 13.31 10.32
N GLY A 122 18.44 13.86 9.10
CA GLY A 122 19.37 13.55 8.00
C GLY A 122 18.72 13.79 6.64
N GLY A 123 19.50 13.74 5.55
CA GLY A 123 19.00 14.01 4.20
C GLY A 123 18.41 15.41 3.96
N GLY A 124 18.68 16.38 4.85
CA GLY A 124 18.05 17.70 4.84
C GLY A 124 16.76 17.82 5.68
N VAL A 125 16.34 16.74 6.35
CA VAL A 125 15.18 16.69 7.24
C VAL A 125 15.61 16.83 8.69
N GLN A 126 14.92 17.69 9.43
CA GLN A 126 15.15 17.96 10.85
C GLN A 126 14.51 16.87 11.73
N ALA A 127 14.96 16.75 12.98
CA ALA A 127 14.41 15.74 13.90
C ALA A 127 12.91 15.92 14.20
N ASN A 128 12.37 17.12 13.98
CA ASN A 128 10.94 17.41 14.08
C ASN A 128 10.13 17.00 12.83
N GLY A 129 10.74 16.30 11.87
CA GLY A 129 10.10 15.83 10.64
C GLY A 129 9.99 16.87 9.52
N ALA A 130 10.31 18.15 9.77
CA ALA A 130 10.23 19.20 8.75
C ALA A 130 11.52 19.32 7.92
N GLY A 131 11.40 19.71 6.66
CA GLY A 131 12.54 19.90 5.78
C GLY A 131 12.17 20.56 4.45
N VAL A 132 13.17 21.18 3.82
CA VAL A 132 13.12 21.58 2.40
C VAL A 132 14.37 20.99 1.75
N VAL A 133 14.19 20.05 0.84
CA VAL A 133 15.26 19.23 0.26
C VAL A 133 15.25 19.43 -1.25
N MET A 134 16.42 19.57 -1.85
CA MET A 134 16.58 19.61 -3.30
C MET A 134 17.04 18.23 -3.78
N LEU A 135 16.36 17.69 -4.78
CA LEU A 135 16.62 16.38 -5.37
C LEU A 135 16.94 16.55 -6.86
N ASP A 136 17.94 15.83 -7.35
CA ASP A 136 18.16 15.66 -8.78
C ASP A 136 17.42 14.42 -9.32
N GLU A 137 17.34 14.26 -10.65
CA GLU A 137 16.65 13.10 -11.23
C GLU A 137 17.27 11.78 -10.72
N GLY A 138 16.44 10.91 -10.13
CA GLY A 138 16.89 9.61 -9.62
C GLY A 138 17.40 9.64 -8.17
N ASP A 139 17.52 10.81 -7.55
CA ASP A 139 17.80 10.92 -6.12
C ASP A 139 16.64 10.38 -5.29
N VAL A 140 16.97 9.74 -4.17
CA VAL A 140 16.00 9.22 -3.19
C VAL A 140 16.24 9.84 -1.83
N LEU A 141 15.22 10.52 -1.30
CA LEU A 141 15.16 10.91 0.10
C LEU A 141 14.36 9.87 0.88
N GLU A 142 14.98 9.15 1.80
CA GLU A 142 14.31 8.25 2.74
C GLU A 142 14.24 8.88 4.13
N VAL A 143 13.03 8.97 4.67
CA VAL A 143 12.76 9.51 6.01
C VAL A 143 12.20 8.41 6.90
N VAL A 144 12.81 8.26 8.08
CA VAL A 144 12.52 7.17 9.02
C VAL A 144 12.15 7.68 10.40
N THR A 145 11.14 7.07 11.03
CA THR A 145 10.70 7.47 12.37
C THR A 145 11.79 7.25 13.43
N ALA A 146 11.85 8.14 14.42
CA ALA A 146 12.48 7.88 15.70
C ALA A 146 11.39 7.67 16.76
N SER A 147 11.68 6.85 17.79
CA SER A 147 10.73 6.59 18.87
C SER A 147 10.36 7.86 19.63
N ALA A 148 9.06 8.12 19.75
CA ALA A 148 8.48 9.16 20.62
C ALA A 148 7.93 8.57 21.94
N GLY A 149 8.04 7.25 22.11
CA GLY A 149 7.46 6.51 23.24
C GLY A 149 5.96 6.24 23.05
N GLY A 150 5.38 5.41 23.93
CA GLY A 150 4.02 4.90 23.79
C GLY A 150 3.97 3.43 23.35
N GLN A 151 2.79 2.82 23.42
CA GLN A 151 2.49 1.48 22.88
C GLN A 151 1.04 1.49 22.34
N PRO A 152 0.82 1.62 21.01
CA PRO A 152 1.82 1.85 19.95
C PRO A 152 2.62 3.15 20.15
N ASP A 153 3.80 3.25 19.52
CA ASP A 153 4.62 4.46 19.60
C ASP A 153 3.86 5.65 18.99
N LEU A 154 4.07 6.85 19.55
CA LEU A 154 3.41 8.08 19.09
C LEU A 154 3.98 8.62 17.77
N SER A 155 5.15 8.16 17.35
CA SER A 155 5.79 8.57 16.09
C SER A 155 5.27 7.73 14.93
N ASP A 156 4.41 8.30 14.09
CA ASP A 156 3.85 7.70 12.87
C ASP A 156 3.85 8.75 11.75
N LEU A 157 4.54 8.47 10.63
CA LEU A 157 4.68 9.44 9.53
C LEU A 157 3.39 9.67 8.75
N THR A 158 2.36 8.86 9.01
CA THR A 158 1.06 8.98 8.34
C THR A 158 0.49 10.38 8.45
N GLY A 159 -0.04 10.88 7.33
CA GLY A 159 -0.59 12.21 7.24
C GLY A 159 0.43 13.30 6.92
N THR A 160 1.73 13.01 6.93
CA THR A 160 2.77 14.00 6.57
C THR A 160 2.55 14.48 5.13
N LEU A 161 2.55 15.79 4.92
CA LEU A 161 2.34 16.39 3.60
C LEU A 161 3.68 16.58 2.90
N ILE A 162 3.76 16.09 1.66
CA ILE A 162 4.90 16.26 0.76
C ILE A 162 4.44 17.15 -0.40
N GLU A 163 5.10 18.30 -0.55
CA GLU A 163 4.86 19.24 -1.64
C GLU A 163 6.14 19.40 -2.48
N ALA A 164 6.06 19.21 -3.78
CA ALA A 164 7.18 19.35 -4.70
C ALA A 164 6.83 20.30 -5.86
N ASP A 165 7.81 21.07 -6.32
CA ASP A 165 7.65 21.98 -7.47
C ASP A 165 7.70 21.25 -8.83
N LYS A 166 8.11 19.97 -8.82
CA LYS A 166 8.19 19.07 -9.97
C LYS A 166 7.74 17.66 -9.58
N PRO A 167 7.41 16.80 -10.56
CA PRO A 167 6.89 15.47 -10.29
C PRO A 167 7.84 14.56 -9.47
N VAL A 168 7.31 13.98 -8.40
CA VAL A 168 8.00 13.01 -7.53
C VAL A 168 7.18 11.72 -7.36
N GLN A 169 7.81 10.62 -6.97
CA GLN A 169 7.13 9.46 -6.41
C GLN A 169 7.24 9.51 -4.89
N VAL A 170 6.19 9.05 -4.19
CA VAL A 170 6.26 8.75 -2.76
C VAL A 170 5.89 7.30 -2.53
N ILE A 171 6.78 6.55 -1.86
CA ILE A 171 6.50 5.21 -1.34
C ILE A 171 6.44 5.33 0.18
N GLY A 172 5.44 4.73 0.79
CA GLY A 172 5.27 4.69 2.24
C GLY A 172 5.29 3.26 2.75
N GLY A 173 5.76 3.06 3.97
CA GLY A 173 5.94 1.71 4.47
C GLY A 173 6.44 1.62 5.90
N HIS A 174 6.88 0.42 6.27
CA HIS A 174 7.48 0.14 7.57
C HIS A 174 8.47 -1.03 7.47
N LYS A 175 9.63 -0.92 8.13
CA LYS A 175 10.73 -1.90 8.04
C LYS A 175 10.34 -3.32 8.47
N CYS A 176 9.68 -3.44 9.62
CA CYS A 176 8.93 -4.64 10.03
C CYS A 176 7.97 -4.23 11.13
N THR A 177 6.68 -4.51 11.04
CA THR A 177 5.73 -4.20 12.11
C THR A 177 4.67 -5.27 12.30
N ARG A 178 4.16 -5.37 13.52
CA ARG A 178 2.99 -6.18 13.85
C ARG A 178 1.74 -5.37 13.62
N VAL A 179 0.72 -6.00 13.06
CA VAL A 179 -0.58 -5.35 12.85
C VAL A 179 -1.68 -6.22 13.48
N PRO A 180 -2.38 -5.73 14.52
CA PRO A 180 -1.94 -4.67 15.44
C PRO A 180 -0.66 -5.05 16.21
N ILE A 181 -0.05 -4.11 16.94
CA ILE A 181 1.28 -4.26 17.57
C ILE A 181 1.42 -5.46 18.53
N ASN A 182 0.29 -5.96 19.05
CA ASN A 182 0.19 -7.09 19.97
C ASN A 182 -0.11 -8.44 19.29
N VAL A 183 -0.17 -8.49 17.96
CA VAL A 183 -0.46 -9.69 17.18
C VAL A 183 0.77 -10.08 16.37
N GLU A 184 1.30 -11.27 16.62
CA GLU A 184 2.44 -11.83 15.88
C GLU A 184 2.03 -12.45 14.55
N ALA A 185 2.92 -12.53 13.54
CA ALA A 185 4.30 -12.00 13.51
C ALA A 185 4.37 -10.62 12.80
N CYS A 186 5.58 -10.08 12.60
CA CYS A 186 5.79 -8.81 11.91
C CYS A 186 6.16 -9.05 10.45
N ASP A 187 5.82 -8.10 9.60
CA ASP A 187 6.32 -8.06 8.23
C ASP A 187 6.70 -6.62 7.83
N HIS A 188 7.53 -6.51 6.79
CA HIS A 188 7.76 -5.30 6.00
C HIS A 188 6.44 -4.88 5.35
N LEU A 189 6.26 -3.58 5.19
CA LEU A 189 5.10 -3.00 4.52
C LEU A 189 5.58 -2.00 3.49
N GLU A 190 5.02 -2.00 2.29
CA GLU A 190 5.29 -0.96 1.30
C GLU A 190 4.14 -0.78 0.29
N GLU A 191 3.83 0.47 -0.05
CA GLU A 191 3.01 0.78 -1.22
C GLU A 191 3.38 2.14 -1.81
N SER A 192 3.26 2.27 -3.14
CA SER A 192 3.31 3.57 -3.80
C SER A 192 2.07 4.38 -3.47
N ILE A 193 2.27 5.59 -2.98
CA ILE A 193 1.19 6.49 -2.62
C ILE A 193 0.78 7.27 -3.87
N PRO A 194 -0.50 7.21 -4.30
CA PRO A 194 -0.97 8.01 -5.42
C PRO A 194 -1.05 9.49 -5.05
N PRO A 195 -0.88 10.40 -6.03
CA PRO A 195 -1.04 11.83 -5.81
C PRO A 195 -2.37 12.21 -5.16
N LEU A 196 -2.42 13.33 -4.44
CA LEU A 196 -3.65 13.77 -3.76
C LEU A 196 -4.78 14.09 -4.73
N GLU A 197 -4.46 14.54 -5.94
CA GLU A 197 -5.43 14.82 -7.00
C GLU A 197 -6.11 13.57 -7.56
N THR A 198 -5.54 12.38 -7.39
CA THR A 198 -6.15 11.11 -7.83
C THR A 198 -6.96 10.43 -6.72
N GLN A 199 -6.94 10.97 -5.50
CA GLN A 199 -7.74 10.45 -4.38
C GLN A 199 -9.22 10.85 -4.55
N ALA A 200 -10.11 9.98 -4.10
CA ALA A 200 -11.56 10.16 -4.20
C ALA A 200 -12.22 10.34 -2.83
N SER A 201 -13.54 10.53 -2.86
CA SER A 201 -14.41 10.51 -1.67
C SER A 201 -14.99 9.12 -1.40
N GLU A 202 -15.00 8.21 -2.37
CA GLU A 202 -15.62 6.89 -2.24
C GLU A 202 -14.65 5.74 -2.50
N TYR A 203 -14.62 4.77 -1.58
CA TYR A 203 -13.80 3.56 -1.70
C TYR A 203 -14.59 2.34 -1.25
N ILE A 204 -14.34 1.21 -1.92
CA ILE A 204 -14.82 -0.09 -1.48
C ILE A 204 -13.66 -0.82 -0.82
N VAL A 205 -13.89 -1.25 0.42
CA VAL A 205 -12.95 -1.99 1.26
C VAL A 205 -13.40 -3.45 1.26
N THR A 206 -12.47 -4.35 0.96
CA THR A 206 -12.77 -5.79 0.96
C THR A 206 -11.69 -6.57 1.65
N ALA A 207 -12.08 -7.31 2.68
CA ALA A 207 -11.13 -8.06 3.47
C ALA A 207 -10.59 -9.26 2.68
N PRO A 208 -9.30 -9.62 2.81
CA PRO A 208 -8.72 -10.75 2.07
C PRO A 208 -9.31 -12.09 2.53
N LEU A 209 -9.07 -13.19 1.82
CA LEU A 209 -9.56 -14.52 2.17
C LEU A 209 -8.56 -15.27 3.07
N ILE A 210 -9.05 -16.03 4.05
CA ILE A 210 -8.20 -16.99 4.78
C ILE A 210 -7.88 -18.19 3.86
N PRO A 211 -6.62 -18.63 3.73
CA PRO A 211 -6.31 -19.77 2.85
C PRO A 211 -6.88 -21.11 3.29
N THR A 212 -6.97 -21.29 4.61
CA THR A 212 -7.37 -22.54 5.25
C THR A 212 -8.88 -22.68 5.44
N GLN A 213 -9.65 -21.59 5.26
CA GLN A 213 -11.11 -21.54 5.44
C GLN A 213 -11.72 -20.50 4.50
N PRO A 214 -12.85 -20.77 3.84
CA PRO A 214 -13.46 -19.83 2.89
C PRO A 214 -14.21 -18.70 3.62
N MET A 215 -13.52 -17.93 4.45
CA MET A 215 -14.04 -16.77 5.17
C MET A 215 -13.05 -15.60 5.07
N PRO A 216 -13.52 -14.34 5.18
CA PRO A 216 -12.64 -13.19 5.21
C PRO A 216 -11.64 -13.25 6.37
N LYS A 217 -10.38 -12.92 6.10
CA LYS A 217 -9.32 -12.72 7.07
C LYS A 217 -9.51 -11.32 7.64
N VAL A 218 -9.48 -11.25 8.97
CA VAL A 218 -9.52 -10.00 9.70
C VAL A 218 -8.37 -9.08 9.23
N GLU A 219 -8.67 -7.81 9.04
CA GLU A 219 -7.74 -6.77 8.62
C GLU A 219 -7.80 -5.55 9.55
N MET A 220 -6.90 -4.61 9.33
CA MET A 220 -6.98 -3.26 9.87
C MET A 220 -7.12 -2.28 8.72
N VAL A 221 -8.12 -1.41 8.79
CA VAL A 221 -8.35 -0.36 7.78
C VAL A 221 -7.96 0.98 8.39
N ARG A 222 -7.12 1.74 7.70
CA ARG A 222 -6.72 3.09 8.11
C ARG A 222 -7.27 4.10 7.11
N VAL A 223 -7.97 5.11 7.62
CA VAL A 223 -8.56 6.18 6.80
C VAL A 223 -7.85 7.48 7.15
N ILE A 224 -7.29 8.15 6.15
CA ILE A 224 -6.55 9.41 6.30
C ILE A 224 -7.32 10.52 5.61
N ALA A 225 -7.50 11.64 6.31
CA ALA A 225 -8.12 12.83 5.73
C ALA A 225 -7.12 13.56 4.83
N VAL A 226 -7.51 13.87 3.59
CA VAL A 226 -6.74 14.78 2.74
C VAL A 226 -7.03 16.24 3.12
N GLU A 227 -8.26 16.51 3.57
CA GLU A 227 -8.81 17.83 3.87
C GLU A 227 -9.36 17.94 5.30
N ASP A 228 -9.43 19.15 5.85
CA ASP A 228 -9.98 19.42 7.18
C ASP A 228 -11.49 19.08 7.26
N ASN A 229 -11.96 18.78 8.47
CA ASN A 229 -13.37 18.53 8.79
C ASN A 229 -14.00 17.45 7.89
N THR A 230 -13.30 16.34 7.69
CA THR A 230 -13.75 15.25 6.83
C THR A 230 -14.68 14.32 7.63
N MET A 231 -15.94 14.27 7.22
CA MET A 231 -16.94 13.35 7.77
C MET A 231 -17.05 12.13 6.87
N VAL A 232 -17.14 10.93 7.45
CA VAL A 232 -17.28 9.68 6.70
C VAL A 232 -18.48 8.85 7.15
N SER A 233 -19.04 8.08 6.23
CA SER A 233 -20.11 7.10 6.45
C SER A 233 -19.75 5.75 5.83
N TYR A 234 -20.49 4.71 6.22
CA TYR A 234 -20.23 3.32 5.83
C TYR A 234 -21.50 2.63 5.34
N ASP A 235 -21.40 1.85 4.26
CA ASP A 235 -22.46 0.94 3.79
C ASP A 235 -21.88 -0.46 3.45
N PRO A 236 -22.29 -1.54 4.13
CA PRO A 236 -23.19 -1.55 5.29
C PRO A 236 -22.59 -0.83 6.51
N PRO A 237 -23.41 -0.43 7.51
CA PRO A 237 -22.88 0.17 8.73
C PRO A 237 -21.99 -0.79 9.52
N ILE A 238 -20.74 -0.40 9.74
CA ILE A 238 -19.74 -1.21 10.49
C ILE A 238 -19.39 -0.67 11.89
N GLY A 239 -19.91 0.49 12.28
CA GLY A 239 -19.67 1.09 13.61
C GLY A 239 -18.29 1.73 13.82
N GLY A 240 -17.60 2.12 12.74
CA GLY A 240 -16.31 2.82 12.80
C GLY A 240 -16.41 4.32 13.13
N PRO A 241 -15.27 5.00 13.39
CA PRO A 241 -15.21 6.46 13.57
C PRO A 241 -15.76 7.21 12.34
N THR A 242 -16.35 8.40 12.53
CA THR A 242 -17.05 9.10 11.44
C THR A 242 -16.51 10.49 11.15
N MET A 243 -15.42 10.91 11.79
CA MET A 243 -14.91 12.28 11.67
C MET A 243 -13.39 12.33 11.83
N LEU A 244 -12.76 13.12 10.96
CA LEU A 244 -11.36 13.52 10.99
C LEU A 244 -11.31 15.05 10.99
N ALA A 245 -10.71 15.64 12.02
CA ALA A 245 -10.82 17.07 12.27
C ALA A 245 -9.90 17.87 11.35
N ASN A 246 -8.67 17.42 11.17
CA ASN A 246 -7.64 18.09 10.40
C ASN A 246 -7.16 17.21 9.24
N ALA A 247 -6.72 17.87 8.19
CA ALA A 247 -6.04 17.28 7.07
C ALA A 247 -4.77 16.56 7.55
N GLY A 248 -4.70 15.24 7.37
CA GLY A 248 -3.61 14.39 7.87
C GLY A 248 -3.90 13.64 9.15
N ASP A 249 -5.02 13.95 9.80
CA ASP A 249 -5.55 13.06 10.83
C ASP A 249 -5.90 11.71 10.18
N TYR A 250 -5.76 10.65 10.96
CA TYR A 250 -6.21 9.32 10.58
C TYR A 250 -6.90 8.63 11.75
N PHE A 251 -7.74 7.65 11.44
CA PHE A 251 -8.21 6.67 12.40
C PHE A 251 -8.03 5.26 11.85
N GLU A 252 -8.17 4.26 12.72
CA GLU A 252 -8.14 2.86 12.34
C GLU A 252 -9.45 2.17 12.72
N ILE A 253 -9.97 1.36 11.80
CA ILE A 253 -10.99 0.35 12.06
C ILE A 253 -10.21 -0.95 12.28
N ALA A 254 -10.05 -1.31 13.55
CA ALA A 254 -9.31 -2.49 13.94
C ALA A 254 -10.16 -3.75 13.78
N LEU A 255 -9.52 -4.84 13.37
CA LEU A 255 -10.09 -6.17 13.30
C LEU A 255 -11.37 -6.25 12.44
N ASN A 256 -11.37 -5.59 11.29
CA ASN A 256 -12.46 -5.64 10.31
C ASN A 256 -12.45 -6.98 9.56
N ASP A 257 -13.59 -7.65 9.43
CA ASP A 257 -13.78 -8.80 8.54
C ASP A 257 -14.98 -8.61 7.60
N GLN A 258 -15.52 -7.38 7.55
CA GLN A 258 -16.67 -7.01 6.75
C GLN A 258 -16.25 -6.30 5.45
N ASP A 259 -17.00 -6.51 4.39
CA ASP A 259 -16.89 -5.73 3.15
C ASP A 259 -17.81 -4.51 3.25
N PHE A 260 -17.30 -3.33 2.91
CA PHE A 260 -18.08 -2.09 2.99
C PHE A 260 -17.57 -1.02 2.04
N GLN A 261 -18.44 -0.09 1.67
CA GLN A 261 -18.07 1.20 1.10
C GLN A 261 -17.88 2.22 2.21
N ILE A 262 -16.82 3.02 2.11
CA ILE A 262 -16.65 4.25 2.87
C ILE A 262 -16.85 5.44 1.93
N THR A 263 -17.66 6.40 2.36
CA THR A 263 -17.92 7.65 1.63
C THR A 263 -17.58 8.83 2.52
N ALA A 264 -16.73 9.74 2.03
CA ALA A 264 -16.48 11.04 2.61
C ALA A 264 -17.52 12.06 2.12
N ALA A 265 -18.09 12.81 3.06
CA ALA A 265 -19.10 13.81 2.77
C ALA A 265 -18.52 15.00 1.98
N GLU A 266 -19.39 15.70 1.24
CA GLU A 266 -19.04 16.91 0.47
C GLU A 266 -17.93 16.67 -0.56
N GLU A 267 -17.81 15.44 -1.08
CA GLU A 267 -16.81 15.04 -2.08
C GLU A 267 -15.35 15.24 -1.60
N LYS A 268 -15.14 15.35 -0.29
CA LYS A 268 -13.81 15.49 0.29
C LYS A 268 -12.97 14.25 0.05
N LYS A 269 -11.69 14.45 -0.21
CA LYS A 269 -10.77 13.36 -0.53
C LYS A 269 -10.27 12.65 0.73
N ILE A 270 -10.22 11.33 0.66
CA ILE A 270 -9.62 10.47 1.68
C ILE A 270 -8.64 9.49 1.03
N ILE A 271 -7.71 8.98 1.84
CA ILE A 271 -6.87 7.83 1.49
C ILE A 271 -7.29 6.67 2.38
N VAL A 272 -7.43 5.48 1.80
CA VAL A 272 -7.81 4.27 2.54
C VAL A 272 -6.72 3.22 2.36
N ALA A 273 -6.03 2.89 3.45
CA ALA A 273 -5.04 1.83 3.51
C ALA A 273 -5.62 0.61 4.21
N GLN A 274 -5.35 -0.58 3.67
CA GLN A 274 -5.74 -1.84 4.28
C GLN A 274 -4.48 -2.61 4.68
N TYR A 275 -4.56 -3.30 5.80
CA TYR A 275 -3.46 -4.07 6.34
C TYR A 275 -3.93 -5.45 6.77
N MET A 276 -3.28 -6.50 6.28
CA MET A 276 -3.46 -7.81 6.90
C MET A 276 -2.98 -7.78 8.34
N VAL A 277 -3.69 -8.50 9.21
CA VAL A 277 -3.21 -8.72 10.57
C VAL A 277 -2.12 -9.80 10.61
N GLY A 278 -1.28 -9.76 11.64
CA GLY A 278 -0.26 -10.80 11.87
C GLY A 278 -0.87 -12.19 11.99
N GLN A 279 -0.08 -13.22 11.68
CA GLN A 279 -0.54 -14.62 11.56
C GLN A 279 -1.43 -15.12 12.72
N ASN A 280 -1.13 -14.72 13.96
CA ASN A 280 -1.88 -15.10 15.16
C ASN A 280 -3.21 -14.36 15.32
N GLY A 281 -3.50 -13.39 14.45
CA GLY A 281 -4.72 -12.59 14.44
C GLY A 281 -5.89 -13.24 13.69
N GLY A 282 -5.66 -14.36 13.00
CA GLY A 282 -6.70 -15.11 12.32
C GLY A 282 -6.19 -15.87 11.09
N GLY A 283 -6.71 -17.08 10.87
CA GLY A 283 -6.42 -17.89 9.68
C GLY A 283 -5.13 -18.70 9.70
N ASN A 284 -4.25 -18.49 10.70
CA ASN A 284 -2.96 -19.18 10.88
C ASN A 284 -2.06 -19.17 9.63
N SER A 285 -2.19 -18.14 8.79
CA SER A 285 -1.45 -18.00 7.55
C SER A 285 -1.18 -16.53 7.26
N GLY A 286 0.06 -16.26 6.84
CA GLY A 286 0.54 -14.93 6.48
C GLY A 286 0.71 -13.95 7.62
N ASP A 287 1.66 -13.05 7.42
CA ASP A 287 1.95 -11.91 8.29
C ASP A 287 1.35 -10.62 7.71
N PRO A 288 1.56 -9.46 8.36
CA PRO A 288 1.03 -8.20 7.84
C PRO A 288 1.48 -7.95 6.40
N ALA A 289 0.63 -7.32 5.61
CA ALA A 289 0.93 -6.79 4.28
C ALA A 289 0.05 -5.56 4.09
N MET A 290 0.49 -4.61 3.28
CA MET A 290 -0.16 -3.31 3.10
C MET A 290 -0.61 -3.15 1.66
N THR A 291 -1.84 -2.68 1.46
CA THR A 291 -2.29 -2.16 0.16
C THR A 291 -3.02 -0.84 0.38
N LEU A 292 -3.13 -0.04 -0.68
CA LEU A 292 -4.12 1.04 -0.75
C LEU A 292 -5.37 0.54 -1.46
N ALA A 293 -6.54 0.93 -0.97
CA ALA A 293 -7.78 0.73 -1.70
C ALA A 293 -7.79 1.64 -2.93
N VAL A 294 -8.28 1.12 -4.05
CA VAL A 294 -8.44 1.88 -5.29
C VAL A 294 -9.82 2.53 -5.28
N ALA A 295 -9.87 3.83 -5.59
CA ALA A 295 -11.12 4.55 -5.75
C ALA A 295 -11.95 3.93 -6.89
N THR A 296 -13.28 3.88 -6.75
CA THR A 296 -14.14 3.22 -7.73
C THR A 296 -14.09 3.90 -9.10
N GLU A 297 -13.86 5.21 -9.15
CA GLU A 297 -13.66 5.98 -10.40
C GLU A 297 -12.39 5.59 -11.15
N GLN A 298 -11.40 5.03 -10.44
CA GLN A 298 -10.10 4.62 -10.97
C GLN A 298 -10.05 3.16 -11.41
N PHE A 299 -11.17 2.44 -11.31
CA PHE A 299 -11.31 1.07 -11.77
C PHE A 299 -11.12 0.95 -13.29
N ARG A 300 -10.67 -0.23 -13.72
CA ARG A 300 -10.30 -0.53 -15.11
C ARG A 300 -11.15 -1.70 -15.61
N ASP A 301 -11.21 -1.88 -16.92
CA ASP A 301 -11.88 -3.01 -17.57
C ASP A 301 -10.91 -4.16 -17.93
N TYR A 302 -9.61 -3.94 -17.72
CA TYR A 302 -8.55 -4.91 -18.00
C TYR A 302 -7.41 -4.82 -16.98
N TYR A 303 -6.97 -5.99 -16.50
CA TYR A 303 -5.80 -6.12 -15.64
C TYR A 303 -4.91 -7.28 -16.11
N LEU A 304 -3.60 -7.06 -16.12
CA LEU A 304 -2.58 -8.11 -16.21
C LEU A 304 -1.74 -8.03 -14.94
N VAL A 305 -1.92 -9.01 -14.05
CA VAL A 305 -1.27 -9.05 -12.73
C VAL A 305 -0.32 -10.24 -12.64
N HIS A 306 0.60 -10.20 -11.68
CA HIS A 306 1.52 -11.31 -11.39
C HIS A 306 1.31 -11.80 -9.96
N ALA A 307 1.02 -13.08 -9.77
CA ALA A 307 1.00 -13.76 -8.47
C ALA A 307 2.16 -14.77 -8.45
N PRO A 308 3.17 -14.63 -7.56
CA PRO A 308 4.34 -15.49 -7.63
C PRO A 308 3.96 -16.93 -7.27
N THR A 309 4.30 -17.88 -8.17
CA THR A 309 3.89 -19.29 -8.05
C THR A 309 4.59 -20.05 -6.92
N ASN A 310 5.52 -19.41 -6.20
CA ASN A 310 6.27 -20.01 -5.12
C ASN A 310 5.72 -19.67 -3.73
N TYR A 311 4.61 -18.93 -3.62
CA TYR A 311 3.81 -18.81 -2.40
C TYR A 311 2.87 -20.01 -2.24
N GLU A 312 2.42 -20.30 -1.02
CA GLU A 312 1.52 -21.44 -0.78
C GLU A 312 0.15 -21.21 -1.40
N PHE A 313 -0.35 -19.97 -1.29
CA PHE A 313 -1.63 -19.57 -1.84
C PHE A 313 -1.60 -18.14 -2.36
N SER A 314 -2.28 -17.91 -3.48
CA SER A 314 -2.50 -16.57 -4.02
C SER A 314 -3.98 -16.40 -4.37
N TYR A 315 -4.49 -15.19 -4.16
CA TYR A 315 -5.88 -14.84 -4.38
C TYR A 315 -5.98 -13.45 -5.02
N ALA A 316 -7.14 -13.16 -5.58
CA ALA A 316 -7.56 -11.79 -5.85
C ALA A 316 -8.94 -11.52 -5.26
N ASN A 317 -9.09 -10.34 -4.67
CA ASN A 317 -10.40 -9.74 -4.47
C ASN A 317 -10.74 -8.93 -5.73
N VAL A 318 -11.93 -9.18 -6.27
CA VAL A 318 -12.47 -8.50 -7.45
C VAL A 318 -13.74 -7.78 -7.03
N ILE A 319 -13.77 -6.46 -7.21
CA ILE A 319 -14.91 -5.60 -6.88
C ILE A 319 -15.52 -5.11 -8.19
N ALA A 320 -16.79 -5.40 -8.44
CA ALA A 320 -17.45 -5.00 -9.70
C ALA A 320 -18.88 -4.52 -9.46
N PRO A 321 -19.45 -3.67 -10.34
CA PRO A 321 -20.86 -3.31 -10.30
C PRO A 321 -21.76 -4.56 -10.30
N ASP A 322 -22.90 -4.48 -9.62
CA ASP A 322 -23.84 -5.60 -9.55
C ASP A 322 -24.28 -6.07 -10.95
N GLY A 323 -24.11 -7.36 -11.21
CA GLY A 323 -24.44 -7.98 -12.50
C GLY A 323 -23.38 -7.82 -13.59
N ALA A 324 -22.23 -7.17 -13.31
CA ALA A 324 -21.09 -7.17 -14.21
C ALA A 324 -20.53 -8.59 -14.41
N THR A 325 -19.97 -8.82 -15.59
CA THR A 325 -19.32 -10.06 -15.97
C THR A 325 -17.81 -9.84 -16.01
N VAL A 326 -17.09 -10.54 -15.13
CA VAL A 326 -15.62 -10.55 -15.11
C VAL A 326 -15.12 -11.97 -15.33
N ASP A 327 -14.05 -12.14 -16.10
CA ASP A 327 -13.32 -13.39 -16.24
C ASP A 327 -11.89 -13.26 -15.69
N VAL A 328 -11.32 -14.38 -15.25
CA VAL A 328 -9.89 -14.54 -14.99
C VAL A 328 -9.37 -15.70 -15.82
N ASP A 329 -8.34 -15.46 -16.63
CA ASP A 329 -7.73 -16.44 -17.54
C ASP A 329 -8.71 -17.14 -18.48
N GLY A 330 -9.72 -16.42 -18.97
CA GLY A 330 -10.76 -16.96 -19.85
C GLY A 330 -11.88 -17.69 -19.13
N MET A 331 -11.86 -17.75 -17.79
CA MET A 331 -12.90 -18.39 -16.97
C MET A 331 -13.72 -17.35 -16.23
N ASN A 332 -15.04 -17.39 -16.40
CA ASN A 332 -15.94 -16.45 -15.74
C ASN A 332 -15.89 -16.60 -14.21
N ILE A 333 -15.81 -15.46 -13.51
CA ILE A 333 -15.82 -15.39 -12.05
C ILE A 333 -17.27 -15.48 -11.54
N GLY A 334 -17.52 -16.41 -10.63
CA GLY A 334 -18.80 -16.58 -9.92
C GLY A 334 -18.71 -16.25 -8.43
N ASN A 335 -19.74 -16.64 -7.67
CA ASN A 335 -19.82 -16.47 -6.20
C ASN A 335 -19.70 -15.01 -5.71
N TRP A 336 -20.29 -14.09 -6.46
CA TRP A 336 -20.37 -12.68 -6.09
C TRP A 336 -21.21 -12.47 -4.85
N THR A 337 -20.71 -11.67 -3.92
CA THR A 337 -21.42 -11.24 -2.71
C THR A 337 -21.69 -9.74 -2.80
N PRO A 338 -22.95 -9.29 -2.82
CA PRO A 338 -23.28 -7.86 -2.77
C PRO A 338 -22.76 -7.19 -1.51
N ILE A 339 -22.27 -5.97 -1.65
CA ILE A 339 -21.77 -5.15 -0.54
C ILE A 339 -22.85 -4.13 -0.18
N GLY A 340 -23.60 -4.37 0.90
CA GLY A 340 -24.63 -3.44 1.36
C GLY A 340 -25.64 -3.07 0.26
N ASN A 341 -25.92 -1.77 0.11
CA ASN A 341 -26.71 -1.22 -1.00
C ASN A 341 -25.85 -0.37 -1.96
N THR A 342 -24.54 -0.66 -2.02
CA THR A 342 -23.55 0.14 -2.76
C THR A 342 -23.71 0.02 -4.29
N GLY A 343 -24.42 -1.01 -4.76
CA GLY A 343 -24.47 -1.35 -6.18
C GLY A 343 -23.22 -2.08 -6.67
N TYR A 344 -22.34 -2.50 -5.75
CA TYR A 344 -21.15 -3.30 -6.03
C TYR A 344 -21.20 -4.64 -5.30
N SER A 345 -20.56 -5.62 -5.90
CA SER A 345 -20.33 -6.95 -5.36
C SER A 345 -18.85 -7.27 -5.33
N VAL A 346 -18.44 -8.16 -4.42
CA VAL A 346 -17.10 -8.73 -4.37
C VAL A 346 -17.11 -10.22 -4.69
N ALA A 347 -16.14 -10.65 -5.48
CA ALA A 347 -15.75 -12.05 -5.61
C ALA A 347 -14.31 -12.23 -5.15
N ARG A 348 -14.04 -13.34 -4.47
CA ARG A 348 -12.70 -13.71 -4.01
C ARG A 348 -12.27 -14.97 -4.76
N VAL A 349 -11.26 -14.83 -5.61
CA VAL A 349 -10.81 -15.89 -6.52
C VAL A 349 -9.46 -16.42 -6.12
N THR A 350 -9.28 -17.74 -6.15
CA THR A 350 -7.97 -18.37 -6.03
C THR A 350 -7.23 -18.22 -7.36
N LEU A 351 -5.99 -17.77 -7.29
CA LEU A 351 -5.09 -17.68 -8.43
C LEU A 351 -4.26 -18.96 -8.53
N SER A 352 -4.08 -19.45 -9.75
CA SER A 352 -3.38 -20.72 -9.95
C SER A 352 -1.87 -20.54 -9.80
N ASN A 353 -1.25 -21.36 -8.97
CA ASN A 353 0.22 -21.50 -8.94
C ASN A 353 0.76 -22.30 -10.14
N ALA A 354 -0.10 -22.77 -11.06
CA ALA A 354 0.34 -23.39 -12.29
C ALA A 354 0.74 -22.34 -13.32
N GLY A 355 1.76 -22.64 -14.13
CA GLY A 355 2.18 -21.75 -15.21
C GLY A 355 3.24 -20.75 -14.77
N ASP A 356 3.07 -19.49 -15.19
CA ASP A 356 4.06 -18.41 -15.04
C ASP A 356 3.68 -17.38 -13.96
N GLY A 357 2.55 -17.59 -13.26
CA GLY A 357 2.03 -16.68 -12.24
C GLY A 357 1.29 -15.46 -12.81
N ASN A 358 1.12 -15.36 -14.13
CA ASN A 358 0.43 -14.22 -14.73
C ASN A 358 -1.05 -14.50 -14.86
N HIS A 359 -1.87 -13.54 -14.45
CA HIS A 359 -3.33 -13.65 -14.52
C HIS A 359 -3.92 -12.45 -15.27
N ARG A 360 -4.82 -12.75 -16.21
CA ARG A 360 -5.54 -11.74 -16.98
C ARG A 360 -6.97 -11.65 -16.51
N PHE A 361 -7.40 -10.44 -16.16
CA PHE A 361 -8.78 -10.15 -15.85
C PHE A 361 -9.38 -9.26 -16.93
N ASN A 362 -10.57 -9.61 -17.43
CA ASN A 362 -11.34 -8.74 -18.31
C ASN A 362 -12.76 -8.60 -17.79
N GLY A 363 -13.33 -7.41 -17.92
CA GLY A 363 -14.68 -7.09 -17.50
C GLY A 363 -15.48 -6.48 -18.64
N ASP A 364 -16.80 -6.66 -18.61
CA ASP A 364 -17.73 -5.91 -19.47
C ASP A 364 -18.00 -4.48 -18.95
N GLN A 365 -17.60 -4.20 -17.71
CA GLN A 365 -17.63 -2.92 -17.02
C GLN A 365 -16.30 -2.70 -16.27
N LYS A 366 -16.05 -1.47 -15.81
CA LYS A 366 -14.90 -1.18 -14.93
C LYS A 366 -15.07 -1.89 -13.59
N PHE A 367 -14.00 -2.52 -13.10
CA PHE A 367 -13.93 -3.26 -11.84
C PHE A 367 -12.58 -3.02 -11.16
N GLY A 368 -12.48 -3.27 -9.86
CA GLY A 368 -11.25 -3.21 -9.09
C GLY A 368 -10.66 -4.60 -8.86
N VAL A 369 -9.33 -4.70 -8.86
CA VAL A 369 -8.60 -5.92 -8.52
C VAL A 369 -7.58 -5.61 -7.43
N SER A 370 -7.53 -6.47 -6.42
CA SER A 370 -6.46 -6.46 -5.42
C SER A 370 -5.91 -7.88 -5.27
N VAL A 371 -4.60 -8.04 -5.34
CA VAL A 371 -3.92 -9.34 -5.40
C VAL A 371 -3.11 -9.54 -4.14
N TYR A 372 -3.26 -10.70 -3.52
CA TYR A 372 -2.53 -11.05 -2.32
C TYR A 372 -2.16 -12.52 -2.28
N GLY A 373 -1.16 -12.85 -1.47
CA GLY A 373 -0.76 -14.23 -1.27
C GLY A 373 -0.14 -14.46 0.09
N TYR A 374 0.05 -15.75 0.40
CA TYR A 374 0.41 -16.24 1.71
C TYR A 374 1.49 -17.30 1.63
N GLY A 375 2.51 -17.14 2.46
CA GLY A 375 3.42 -18.21 2.88
C GLY A 375 3.32 -18.40 4.39
N GLN A 376 4.02 -19.40 4.91
CA GLN A 376 4.22 -19.52 6.35
C GLN A 376 5.06 -18.33 6.84
N TYR A 377 4.50 -17.48 7.71
CA TYR A 377 5.12 -16.25 8.23
C TYR A 377 5.53 -15.22 7.16
N THR A 378 4.73 -15.04 6.10
CA THR A 378 4.86 -13.91 5.17
C THR A 378 3.61 -13.76 4.31
N SER A 379 3.35 -12.54 3.83
CA SER A 379 2.29 -12.26 2.86
C SER A 379 2.84 -11.34 1.75
N TYR A 380 2.00 -11.03 0.76
CA TYR A 380 2.17 -9.82 -0.05
C TYR A 380 0.77 -9.30 -0.38
N TRP A 381 0.64 -7.99 -0.61
CA TRP A 381 -0.63 -7.42 -1.03
C TRP A 381 -0.41 -6.17 -1.87
N TYR A 382 -1.08 -6.05 -3.02
CA TYR A 382 -1.02 -4.84 -3.83
C TYR A 382 -2.31 -4.65 -4.66
N PRO A 383 -2.61 -3.42 -5.11
CA PRO A 383 -3.70 -3.16 -6.04
C PRO A 383 -3.29 -3.57 -7.46
N GLY A 384 -4.16 -4.28 -8.17
CA GLY A 384 -3.88 -4.75 -9.54
C GLY A 384 -3.59 -3.62 -10.54
N GLY A 385 -4.02 -2.39 -10.24
CA GLY A 385 -3.75 -1.19 -11.02
C GLY A 385 -4.89 -0.18 -10.93
N GLN A 386 -4.68 1.01 -11.49
CA GLN A 386 -5.64 2.10 -11.49
C GLN A 386 -5.31 3.11 -12.60
N ASP A 387 -6.29 3.89 -13.07
CA ASP A 387 -6.11 4.81 -14.20
C ASP A 387 -5.34 6.11 -13.83
N LEU A 388 -5.30 6.47 -12.53
CA LEU A 388 -4.62 7.66 -11.99
C LEU A 388 -5.10 8.97 -12.63
N GLU A 389 -6.36 9.04 -13.02
CA GLU A 389 -6.97 10.25 -13.55
C GLU A 389 -7.14 11.29 -12.42
N VAL A 390 -6.99 12.57 -12.75
CA VAL A 390 -7.27 13.66 -11.81
C VAL A 390 -8.77 13.67 -11.52
N ILE A 391 -9.13 13.51 -10.26
CA ILE A 391 -10.50 13.62 -9.77
C ILE A 391 -10.73 15.10 -9.42
N GLN A 392 -11.73 15.72 -10.04
CA GLN A 392 -12.02 17.16 -9.90
C GLN A 392 -12.80 17.46 -8.63
#